data_AF-A0A5R9NPT9-F1
#
_entry.id   AF-A0A5R9NPT9-F1
#
_cell.length_a   1.000
_cell.length_b   1.000
_cell.length_c   1.000
_cell.angle_alpha   90.00
_cell.angle_beta   90.00
_cell.angle_gamma   90.00
#
_symmetry.space_group_name_H-M   'P 1'
#
loop_
_entity.id
_entity.type
_entity.pdbx_description
1 polymer ?
#
loop_
_entity_poly.entity_id
_entity_poly.type
_entity_poly.pdbx_seq_one_letter_code
_entity_poly.pdbx_strand_id
1 'polypeptide(L)'
;MKQILNVTRNDDGQYEITDQRGKAVAGPYDTNAAAWAALDRIDHETMPGKPRSKRKVLWGKPEKPAKRKSKKVSKREVARDQQRMKVNAAKAPGWVRSVAAVKFDPAGERAYRDHKLGTFGAASEVKRIDPAMYLAEKARGK
;
A
#
# COMPACT_ATOMS: atom_id res chain seq x y z
N MET A 1 -23.61 32.78 -10.08
CA MET A 1 -23.62 32.79 -11.56
C MET A 1 -22.39 32.05 -12.03
N LYS A 2 -22.51 31.07 -12.94
CA LYS A 2 -21.34 30.38 -13.52
C LYS A 2 -20.90 31.21 -14.73
N GLN A 3 -19.68 31.74 -14.70
CA GLN A 3 -19.05 32.33 -15.89
C GLN A 3 -18.44 31.17 -16.69
N ILE A 4 -18.67 31.13 -17.99
CA ILE A 4 -18.10 30.10 -18.87
C ILE A 4 -16.91 30.74 -19.57
N LEU A 5 -15.71 30.24 -19.27
CA LEU A 5 -14.46 30.74 -19.82
C LEU A 5 -13.92 29.72 -20.83
N ASN A 6 -13.43 30.21 -21.96
CA ASN A 6 -12.86 29.42 -23.04
C ASN A 6 -11.36 29.74 -23.18
N VAL A 7 -10.56 28.75 -23.56
CA VAL A 7 -9.15 28.97 -23.95
C VAL A 7 -9.09 29.08 -25.47
N THR A 8 -8.63 30.22 -25.97
CA THR A 8 -8.51 30.50 -27.41
C THR A 8 -7.06 30.80 -27.78
N ARG A 9 -6.69 30.54 -29.03
CA ARG A 9 -5.35 30.84 -29.56
C ARG A 9 -5.40 32.14 -30.36
N ASN A 10 -4.52 33.08 -30.05
CA ASN A 10 -4.37 34.34 -30.76
C ASN A 10 -3.56 34.18 -32.05
N ASP A 11 -3.60 35.22 -32.88
CA ASP A 11 -2.84 35.30 -34.14
C ASP A 11 -1.31 35.23 -33.92
N ASP A 12 -0.83 35.67 -32.76
CA ASP A 12 0.58 35.57 -32.33
C ASP A 12 0.97 34.16 -31.82
N GLY A 13 0.04 33.20 -31.88
CA GLY A 13 0.27 31.83 -31.46
C GLY A 13 0.23 31.60 -29.94
N GLN A 14 0.03 32.65 -29.15
CA GLN A 14 -0.19 32.60 -27.70
C GLN A 14 -1.64 32.22 -27.37
N TYR A 15 -1.88 31.76 -26.14
CA TYR A 15 -3.18 31.29 -25.66
C TYR A 15 -3.76 32.29 -24.68
N GLU A 16 -5.01 32.69 -24.86
CA GLU A 16 -5.72 33.58 -23.94
C GLU A 16 -6.95 32.90 -23.37
N ILE A 17 -7.37 33.32 -22.17
CA ILE A 17 -8.63 32.89 -21.58
C ILE A 17 -9.67 33.97 -21.86
N THR A 18 -10.68 33.65 -22.65
CA THR A 18 -11.75 34.57 -23.04
C THR A 18 -13.08 34.19 -22.38
N ASP A 19 -13.90 35.19 -22.05
CA ASP A 19 -15.30 34.98 -21.68
C ASP A 19 -16.15 34.60 -22.91
N GLN A 20 -17.38 34.13 -22.71
CA GLN A 20 -18.33 33.81 -23.80
C GLN A 20 -18.56 34.97 -24.79
N ARG A 21 -18.28 36.20 -24.35
CA ARG A 21 -18.40 37.43 -25.15
C ARG A 21 -17.13 37.75 -25.96
N GLY A 22 -16.13 36.88 -25.96
CA GLY A 22 -14.86 37.06 -26.67
C GLY A 22 -13.93 38.09 -26.04
N LYS A 23 -14.21 38.52 -24.80
CA LYS A 23 -13.33 39.44 -24.07
C LYS A 23 -12.24 38.65 -23.35
N ALA A 24 -10.98 39.02 -23.55
CA ALA A 24 -9.86 38.45 -22.80
C ALA A 24 -10.00 38.75 -21.30
N VAL A 25 -9.99 37.70 -20.49
CA VAL A 25 -10.13 37.71 -19.03
C VAL A 25 -8.78 37.54 -18.35
N ALA A 26 -7.93 36.65 -18.88
CA ALA A 26 -6.58 36.44 -18.39
C ALA A 26 -5.62 36.27 -19.56
N GLY A 27 -4.41 36.81 -19.38
CA GLY A 27 -3.49 37.27 -20.42
C GLY A 27 -2.96 36.22 -21.40
N PRO A 28 -2.01 36.62 -22.25
CA PRO A 28 -1.39 35.73 -23.21
C PRO A 28 -0.45 34.76 -22.50
N TYR A 29 -0.75 33.48 -22.62
CA TYR A 29 0.04 32.35 -22.16
C TYR A 29 0.82 31.78 -23.34
N ASP A 30 2.12 31.58 -23.16
CA ASP A 30 2.97 31.01 -24.22
C ASP A 30 2.62 29.54 -24.53
N THR A 31 1.94 28.84 -23.62
CA THR A 31 1.59 27.42 -23.78
C THR A 31 0.13 27.15 -23.43
N ASN A 32 -0.48 26.21 -24.16
CA ASN A 32 -1.84 25.75 -23.90
C ASN A 32 -1.99 25.24 -22.46
N ALA A 33 -0.99 24.50 -21.96
CA ALA A 33 -0.98 23.98 -20.60
C ALA A 33 -0.99 25.10 -19.54
N ALA A 34 -0.28 26.20 -19.77
CA ALA A 34 -0.30 27.35 -18.85
C ALA A 34 -1.68 28.02 -18.83
N ALA A 35 -2.36 28.11 -19.98
CA ALA A 35 -3.72 28.63 -20.06
C ALA A 35 -4.73 27.74 -19.33
N TRP A 36 -4.69 26.41 -19.53
CA TRP A 36 -5.55 25.48 -18.76
C TRP A 36 -5.27 25.52 -17.26
N ALA A 37 -4.00 25.57 -16.86
CA ALA A 37 -3.63 25.64 -15.44
C ALA A 37 -4.08 26.97 -14.79
N ALA A 38 -4.11 28.07 -15.55
CA ALA A 38 -4.64 29.34 -15.08
C ALA A 38 -6.17 29.33 -15.00
N LEU A 39 -6.85 28.70 -15.96
CA LEU A 39 -8.30 28.49 -15.95
C LEU A 39 -8.73 27.70 -14.70
N ASP A 40 -8.04 26.59 -14.40
CA ASP A 40 -8.30 25.78 -13.20
C ASP A 40 -8.15 26.59 -11.91
N ARG A 41 -7.20 27.54 -11.85
CA ARG A 41 -7.04 28.42 -10.68
C ARG A 41 -8.20 29.40 -10.55
N ILE A 42 -8.64 30.01 -11.65
CA ILE A 42 -9.76 30.97 -11.65
C ILE A 42 -11.07 30.28 -11.23
N ASP A 43 -11.31 29.05 -11.70
CA ASP A 43 -12.47 28.24 -11.30
C ASP A 43 -12.41 27.86 -9.80
N HIS A 44 -11.22 27.60 -9.28
CA HIS A 44 -11.02 27.28 -7.87
C HIS A 44 -11.06 28.51 -6.94
N GLU A 45 -10.65 29.69 -7.38
CA GLU A 45 -10.73 30.95 -6.62
C GLU A 45 -12.17 31.44 -6.47
N THR A 46 -13.02 31.19 -7.47
CA THR A 46 -14.44 31.56 -7.43
C THR A 46 -15.26 30.64 -6.52
N MET A 47 -14.77 29.44 -6.20
CA MET A 47 -15.40 28.58 -5.19
C MET A 47 -14.89 28.96 -3.79
N PRO A 48 -15.75 29.43 -2.86
CA PRO A 48 -15.31 29.72 -1.49
C PRO A 48 -14.64 28.47 -0.93
N GLY A 49 -13.34 28.61 -0.66
CA GLY A 49 -12.39 27.53 -0.46
C GLY A 49 -12.93 26.46 0.48
N LYS A 50 -13.42 25.37 -0.09
CA LYS A 50 -13.72 24.18 0.69
C LYS A 50 -12.37 23.60 1.09
N PRO A 51 -11.97 23.66 2.37
CA PRO A 51 -10.67 23.13 2.76
C PRO A 51 -10.61 21.68 2.30
N ARG A 52 -9.57 21.30 1.55
CA ARG A 52 -9.37 19.92 1.08
C ARG A 52 -9.58 19.01 2.28
N SER A 53 -10.68 18.26 2.25
CA SER A 53 -11.14 17.60 3.46
C SER A 53 -10.08 16.58 3.86
N LYS A 54 -9.58 16.64 5.10
CA LYS A 54 -8.68 15.62 5.68
C LYS A 54 -9.42 14.31 5.96
N ARG A 55 -10.54 14.05 5.28
CA ARG A 55 -11.28 12.80 5.40
C ARG A 55 -10.40 11.72 4.80
N LYS A 56 -10.23 10.63 5.55
CA LYS A 56 -9.56 9.43 5.06
C LYS A 56 -10.41 8.93 3.89
N VAL A 57 -9.90 9.04 2.67
CA VAL A 57 -10.52 8.40 1.52
C VAL A 57 -10.36 6.90 1.75
N LEU A 58 -11.40 6.11 1.43
CA LEU A 58 -11.41 4.65 1.64
C LEU A 58 -10.23 3.95 0.94
N TRP A 59 -9.63 4.61 -0.05
CA TRP A 59 -8.58 4.12 -0.94
C TRP A 59 -7.17 4.62 -0.58
N GLY A 60 -6.98 5.32 0.53
CA GLY A 60 -5.65 5.72 0.97
C GLY A 60 -5.64 6.87 1.96
N LYS A 61 -4.78 6.77 2.98
CA LYS A 61 -4.49 7.90 3.87
C LYS A 61 -3.59 8.87 3.09
N PRO A 62 -3.93 10.17 2.99
CA PRO A 62 -2.97 11.13 2.46
C PRO A 62 -1.70 11.10 3.33
N GLU A 63 -0.55 10.98 2.70
CA GLU A 63 0.74 10.99 3.38
C GLU A 63 0.88 12.31 4.14
N LYS A 64 1.01 12.19 5.47
CA LYS A 64 1.28 13.35 6.32
C LYS A 64 2.76 13.68 6.18
N PRO A 65 3.15 14.97 6.00
CA PRO A 65 4.55 15.34 6.01
C PRO A 65 5.20 14.88 7.32
N ALA A 66 6.31 14.17 7.22
CA ALA A 66 6.97 13.52 8.35
C ALA A 66 7.47 14.57 9.36
N LYS A 67 6.72 14.77 10.46
CA LYS A 67 7.19 15.59 11.57
C LYS A 67 8.29 14.84 12.31
N ARG A 68 9.50 15.43 12.40
CA ARG A 68 10.72 14.89 13.03
C ARG A 68 10.55 14.37 14.48
N LYS A 69 9.44 14.65 15.17
CA LYS A 69 9.14 14.17 16.53
C LYS A 69 8.37 12.83 16.59
N SER A 70 7.92 12.27 15.46
CA SER A 70 7.11 11.03 15.43
C SER A 70 7.85 9.78 15.90
N LYS A 71 9.16 9.67 15.65
CA LYS A 71 9.98 8.50 16.00
C LYS A 71 10.07 8.23 17.51
N LYS A 72 10.05 9.28 18.35
CA LYS A 72 10.07 9.12 19.83
C LYS A 72 8.70 8.75 20.39
N VAL A 73 7.62 9.24 19.77
CA VAL A 73 6.24 8.91 20.15
C VAL A 73 5.94 7.45 19.78
N SER A 74 6.33 7.01 18.58
CA SER A 74 6.12 5.63 18.14
C SER A 74 6.85 4.61 19.01
N LYS A 75 8.08 4.89 19.48
CA LYS A 75 8.82 3.98 20.38
C LYS A 75 8.12 3.81 21.73
N ARG A 76 7.54 4.88 22.28
CA ARG A 76 6.78 4.84 23.54
C ARG A 76 5.45 4.11 23.38
N GLU A 77 4.78 4.27 22.24
CA GLU A 77 3.55 3.54 21.91
C GLU A 77 3.83 2.06 21.76
N VAL A 78 4.87 1.67 20.99
CA VAL A 78 5.30 0.26 20.86
C VAL A 78 5.64 -0.36 22.22
N ALA A 79 6.34 0.36 23.11
CA ALA A 79 6.65 -0.14 24.44
C ALA A 79 5.39 -0.35 25.31
N ARG A 80 4.42 0.56 25.25
CA ARG A 80 3.13 0.41 25.94
C ARG A 80 2.31 -0.75 25.39
N ASP A 81 2.30 -0.92 24.07
CA ASP A 81 1.59 -2.01 23.42
C ASP A 81 2.21 -3.37 23.77
N GLN A 82 3.55 -3.46 23.77
CA GLN A 82 4.26 -4.65 24.25
C GLN A 82 3.94 -4.96 25.71
N GLN A 83 3.87 -3.95 26.58
CA GLN A 83 3.52 -4.14 27.99
C GLN A 83 2.06 -4.64 28.14
N ARG A 84 1.12 -4.07 27.37
CA ARG A 84 -0.28 -4.53 27.35
C ARG A 84 -0.40 -5.96 26.85
N MET A 85 0.33 -6.33 25.79
CA MET A 85 0.38 -7.69 25.28
C MET A 85 0.90 -8.68 26.32
N LYS A 86 1.98 -8.34 27.05
CA LYS A 86 2.52 -9.18 28.14
C LYS A 86 1.51 -9.40 29.26
N VAL A 87 0.83 -8.34 29.70
CA VAL A 87 -0.20 -8.43 30.75
C VAL A 87 -1.40 -9.27 30.28
N ASN A 88 -1.84 -9.08 29.04
CA ASN A 88 -2.95 -9.86 28.49
C ASN A 88 -2.58 -11.33 28.28
N ALA A 89 -1.35 -11.62 27.84
CA ALA A 89 -0.84 -12.98 27.75
C ALA A 89 -0.80 -13.65 29.13
N ALA A 90 -0.41 -12.92 30.18
CA ALA A 90 -0.44 -13.44 31.55
C ALA A 90 -1.87 -13.69 32.05
N LYS A 91 -2.86 -12.92 31.59
CA LYS A 91 -4.29 -13.10 31.91
C LYS A 91 -4.99 -14.18 31.07
N ALA A 92 -4.34 -14.72 30.04
CA ALA A 92 -4.95 -15.73 29.19
C ALA A 92 -5.14 -17.07 29.94
N PRO A 93 -6.17 -17.86 29.59
CA PRO A 93 -6.36 -19.21 30.13
C PRO A 93 -5.11 -20.08 29.98
N GLY A 94 -4.88 -20.98 30.94
CA GLY A 94 -3.67 -21.81 31.01
C GLY A 94 -3.33 -22.57 29.72
N TRP A 95 -4.35 -23.10 29.03
CA TRP A 95 -4.20 -23.81 27.77
C TRP A 95 -3.79 -22.90 26.59
N VAL A 96 -4.15 -21.61 26.62
CA VAL A 96 -3.69 -20.62 25.62
C VAL A 96 -2.23 -20.24 25.89
N ARG A 97 -1.86 -20.11 27.17
CA ARG A 97 -0.48 -19.83 27.59
C ARG A 97 0.47 -20.99 27.27
N SER A 98 0.03 -22.23 27.42
CA SER A 98 0.85 -23.41 27.09
C SER A 98 1.09 -23.56 25.60
N VAL A 99 0.07 -23.31 24.75
CA VAL A 99 0.23 -23.31 23.29
C VAL A 99 1.17 -22.17 22.83
N ALA A 100 1.09 -20.98 23.44
CA ALA A 100 1.99 -19.88 23.14
C ALA A 100 3.42 -20.05 23.72
N ALA A 101 3.59 -20.89 24.74
CA ALA A 101 4.90 -21.23 25.32
C ALA A 101 5.69 -22.24 24.47
N VAL A 102 5.00 -23.00 23.61
CA VAL A 102 5.65 -23.65 22.46
C VAL A 102 6.11 -22.51 21.55
N LYS A 103 7.40 -22.15 21.64
CA LYS A 103 8.01 -21.14 20.78
C LYS A 103 7.68 -21.50 19.33
N PHE A 104 6.75 -20.77 18.73
CA PHE A 104 6.47 -20.86 17.31
C PHE A 104 7.69 -20.32 16.58
N ASP A 105 8.60 -21.23 16.23
CA ASP A 105 9.79 -20.94 15.44
C ASP A 105 9.54 -21.40 14.00
N PRO A 106 8.96 -20.54 13.14
CA PRO A 106 8.69 -20.90 11.76
C PRO A 106 9.96 -21.20 10.96
N ALA A 107 11.13 -20.70 11.42
CA ALA A 107 12.41 -21.02 10.81
C ALA A 107 12.92 -22.39 11.27
N GLY A 108 12.78 -22.71 12.56
CA GLY A 108 13.13 -24.01 13.14
C GLY A 108 12.27 -25.16 12.60
N GLU A 109 10.95 -24.97 12.48
CA GLU A 109 10.08 -25.96 11.85
C GLU A 109 10.38 -26.12 10.36
N ARG A 110 10.73 -25.03 9.66
CA ARG A 110 11.13 -25.10 8.24
C ARG A 110 12.47 -25.84 8.10
N ALA A 111 13.46 -25.55 8.93
CA ALA A 111 14.74 -26.25 8.93
C ALA A 111 14.61 -27.74 9.28
N TYR A 112 13.75 -28.09 10.25
CA TYR A 112 13.46 -29.48 10.60
C TYR A 112 12.72 -30.20 9.45
N ARG A 113 11.75 -29.53 8.81
CA ARG A 113 11.06 -30.07 7.63
C ARG A 113 12.00 -30.24 6.45
N ASP A 114 12.84 -29.26 6.15
CA ASP A 114 13.84 -29.32 5.08
C ASP A 114 14.89 -30.39 5.35
N HIS A 115 15.28 -30.61 6.62
CA HIS A 115 16.19 -31.70 6.99
C HIS A 115 15.51 -33.08 6.90
N LYS A 116 14.24 -33.20 7.31
CA LYS A 116 13.47 -34.46 7.24
C LYS A 116 13.08 -34.84 5.82
N LEU A 117 12.77 -33.86 4.99
CA LEU A 117 12.30 -34.06 3.63
C LEU A 117 13.42 -33.95 2.59
N GLY A 118 14.60 -33.48 3.00
CA GLY A 118 15.65 -33.03 2.09
C GLY A 118 15.29 -31.69 1.46
N THR A 119 16.30 -30.96 0.98
CA THR A 119 16.06 -29.77 0.15
C THR A 119 15.39 -30.23 -1.15
N PHE A 120 14.08 -30.03 -1.27
CA PHE A 120 13.38 -30.15 -2.56
C PHE A 120 13.78 -28.97 -3.48
N GLY A 121 15.06 -28.90 -3.84
CA GLY A 121 15.51 -28.13 -4.99
C GLY A 121 15.04 -28.82 -6.26
N ALA A 122 15.10 -28.12 -7.40
CA ALA A 122 14.71 -28.62 -8.72
C ALA A 122 15.55 -29.81 -9.27
N ALA A 123 16.26 -30.54 -8.40
CA ALA A 123 17.17 -31.61 -8.75
C ALA A 123 17.23 -32.73 -7.70
N SER A 124 16.17 -32.99 -6.93
CA SER A 124 16.08 -34.30 -6.29
C SER A 124 15.87 -35.35 -7.38
N GLU A 125 16.74 -36.36 -7.44
CA GLU A 125 16.58 -37.47 -8.38
C GLU A 125 15.20 -38.10 -8.19
N VAL A 126 14.33 -37.91 -9.18
CA VAL A 126 13.07 -38.65 -9.26
C VAL A 126 13.46 -40.11 -9.47
N LYS A 127 13.49 -40.90 -8.40
CA LYS A 127 13.62 -42.35 -8.47
C LYS A 127 12.48 -42.86 -9.34
N ARG A 128 12.79 -43.30 -10.56
CA ARG A 128 11.85 -44.05 -11.40
C ARG A 128 11.63 -45.39 -10.73
N ILE A 129 10.48 -45.54 -10.10
CA ILE A 129 10.06 -46.80 -9.51
C ILE A 129 9.48 -47.66 -10.64
N ASP A 130 10.01 -48.86 -10.83
CA ASP A 130 9.36 -49.88 -11.64
C ASP A 130 8.15 -50.42 -10.86
N PRO A 131 6.92 -50.28 -11.37
CA PRO A 131 5.72 -50.71 -10.66
C PRO A 131 5.71 -52.22 -10.34
N ALA A 132 6.39 -53.05 -11.14
CA ALA A 132 6.49 -54.48 -10.88
C ALA A 132 7.35 -54.79 -9.64
N MET A 133 8.47 -54.08 -9.50
CA MET A 133 9.36 -54.19 -8.33
C MET A 133 8.67 -53.73 -7.05
N TYR A 134 7.93 -52.61 -7.11
CA TYR A 134 7.20 -52.07 -5.96
C TYR A 134 6.10 -53.02 -5.46
N LEU A 135 5.37 -53.65 -6.38
CA LEU A 135 4.34 -54.63 -6.02
C LEU A 135 4.96 -55.90 -5.39
N ALA A 136 6.10 -56.36 -5.91
CA ALA A 136 6.81 -57.51 -5.36
C ALA A 136 7.34 -57.23 -3.94
N GLU A 137 7.87 -56.03 -3.69
CA GLU A 137 8.37 -55.62 -2.37
C GLU A 137 7.21 -55.45 -1.37
N LYS A 138 6.09 -54.84 -1.80
CA LYS A 138 4.88 -54.70 -0.98
C LYS A 138 4.27 -56.06 -0.59
N ALA A 139 4.37 -57.06 -1.46
CA ALA A 139 3.90 -58.41 -1.18
C ALA A 139 4.79 -59.16 -0.17
N ARG A 140 6.07 -58.78 -0.02
CA ARG A 140 7.01 -59.37 0.96
C ARG A 140 6.94 -58.74 2.34
N GLY A 141 6.50 -57.47 2.43
CA GLY A 141 6.37 -56.74 3.69
C GLY A 141 5.04 -56.95 4.43
N LYS A 142 4.22 -57.91 3.98
CA LYS A 142 2.97 -58.32 4.60
C LYS A 142 3.13 -59.71 5.21
#